data_AF-A0A353J9T5-F1
#
_entry.id   AF-A0A353J9T5-F1
#
_cell.length_a   1.000
_cell.length_b   1.000
_cell.length_c   1.000
_cell.angle_alpha   90.00
_cell.angle_beta   90.00
_cell.angle_gamma   90.00
#
_symmetry.space_group_name_H-M   'P 1'
#
loop_
_entity.id
_entity.type
_entity.pdbx_description
1 polymer ?
#
loop_
_entity_poly.entity_id
_entity_poly.type
_entity_poly.pdbx_seq_one_letter_code
_entity_poly.pdbx_strand_id
1 'polypeptide(L)'
;IDSLSDKRTYVKGIIGEIFEKDIKRRVKIKDVHSFDLVRNYIINNFGATTSINSLHEALLKNGMTISRATVTRYIKTLVDAKILYECKRFDMKSKTTLSGEQKYYVADLSFYYAMNMDNRINYG
;
A
#
# COMPACT_ATOMS: atom_id res chain seq x y z
N ILE A 1 8.28 8.93 -28.28
CA ILE A 1 8.14 8.97 -26.80
C ILE A 1 8.52 7.57 -26.32
N ASP A 2 9.81 7.29 -26.13
CA ASP A 2 10.21 5.89 -25.85
C ASP A 2 11.46 5.78 -24.95
N SER A 3 11.64 6.74 -24.04
CA SER A 3 12.59 6.56 -22.93
C SER A 3 11.86 5.90 -21.75
N LEU A 4 12.51 4.90 -21.12
CA LEU A 4 12.03 4.29 -19.86
C LEU A 4 11.82 5.33 -18.75
N SER A 5 12.58 6.43 -18.79
CA SER A 5 12.46 7.56 -17.87
C SER A 5 11.15 8.33 -18.10
N ASP A 6 10.72 8.48 -19.36
CA ASP A 6 9.50 9.20 -19.71
C ASP A 6 8.27 8.40 -19.25
N LYS A 7 8.29 7.08 -19.44
CA LYS A 7 7.25 6.16 -18.94
C LYS A 7 7.12 6.23 -17.42
N ARG A 8 8.24 6.23 -16.69
CA ARG A 8 8.26 6.38 -15.23
C ARG A 8 7.72 7.74 -14.78
N THR A 9 8.13 8.82 -15.45
CA THR A 9 7.68 10.18 -15.12
C THR A 9 6.18 10.34 -15.36
N TYR A 10 5.67 9.80 -16.46
CA TYR A 10 4.25 9.78 -16.77
C TYR A 10 3.44 9.01 -15.72
N VAL A 11 3.88 7.79 -15.37
CA VAL A 11 3.19 6.98 -14.34
C VAL A 11 3.26 7.66 -12.97
N LYS A 12 4.39 8.28 -12.61
CA LYS A 12 4.49 9.11 -11.40
C LYS A 12 3.51 10.28 -11.41
N GLY A 13 3.30 10.92 -12.57
CA GLY A 13 2.31 11.97 -12.75
C GLY A 13 0.88 11.47 -12.48
N ILE A 14 0.50 10.34 -13.08
CA ILE A 14 -0.81 9.70 -12.84
C ILE A 14 -0.99 9.34 -11.37
N ILE A 15 0.02 8.74 -10.75
CA ILE A 15 0.01 8.41 -9.31
C ILE A 15 -0.21 9.67 -8.47
N GLY A 16 0.52 10.74 -8.78
CA GLY A 16 0.39 12.03 -8.08
C GLY A 16 -1.00 12.62 -8.22
N GLU A 17 -1.60 12.51 -9.41
CA GLU A 17 -2.96 12.97 -9.67
C GLU A 17 -4.01 12.14 -8.92
N ILE A 18 -3.89 10.81 -8.90
CA ILE A 18 -4.74 9.92 -8.09
C ILE A 18 -4.62 10.27 -6.61
N PHE A 19 -3.40 10.53 -6.14
CA PHE A 19 -3.17 10.92 -4.75
C PHE A 19 -3.86 12.25 -4.40
N GLU A 20 -3.72 13.26 -5.25
CA GLU A 20 -4.30 14.58 -5.03
C GLU A 20 -5.84 14.54 -5.15
N LYS A 21 -6.37 13.87 -6.16
CA LYS A 21 -7.80 13.86 -6.46
C LYS A 21 -8.58 12.86 -5.64
N ASP A 22 -8.10 11.63 -5.51
CA ASP A 22 -8.85 10.56 -4.86
C ASP A 22 -8.49 10.41 -3.39
N ILE A 23 -7.22 10.58 -3.00
CA ILE A 23 -6.82 10.36 -1.61
C ILE A 23 -7.05 11.61 -0.75
N LYS A 24 -6.49 12.77 -1.13
CA LYS A 24 -6.64 14.00 -0.33
C LYS A 24 -8.06 14.52 -0.23
N ARG A 25 -8.89 14.36 -1.29
CA ARG A 25 -10.30 14.82 -1.25
C ARG A 25 -11.19 13.92 -0.40
N ARG A 26 -10.89 12.62 -0.32
CA ARG A 26 -11.71 11.63 0.41
C ARG A 26 -11.24 11.44 1.85
N VAL A 27 -9.95 11.62 2.13
CA VAL A 27 -9.36 11.32 3.43
C VAL A 27 -8.45 12.45 3.87
N LYS A 28 -8.77 13.06 5.02
CA LYS A 28 -7.87 13.99 5.69
C LYS A 28 -6.73 13.20 6.34
N ILE A 29 -5.64 13.01 5.62
CA ILE A 29 -4.39 12.45 6.15
C ILE A 29 -3.74 13.53 7.02
N LYS A 30 -3.75 13.32 8.35
CA LYS A 30 -3.12 14.23 9.30
C LYS A 30 -1.60 14.10 9.30
N ASP A 31 -1.12 12.87 9.15
CA ASP A 31 0.30 12.54 9.14
C ASP A 31 0.63 11.83 7.83
N VAL A 32 1.23 12.61 6.93
CA VAL A 32 1.61 12.16 5.58
C VAL A 32 2.77 11.17 5.66
N HIS A 33 3.68 11.34 6.63
CA HIS A 33 4.84 10.47 6.76
C HIS A 33 4.45 9.05 7.12
N SER A 34 3.56 8.86 8.10
CA SER A 34 3.04 7.53 8.44
C SER A 34 2.23 6.90 7.32
N PHE A 35 1.50 7.71 6.55
CA PHE A 35 0.81 7.22 5.37
C PHE A 35 1.79 6.68 4.33
N ASP A 36 2.84 7.45 4.00
CA ASP A 36 3.83 7.06 3.01
C ASP A 36 4.57 5.77 3.41
N LEU A 37 4.90 5.60 4.69
CA LEU A 37 5.52 4.37 5.19
C LEU A 37 4.61 3.16 5.03
N VAL A 38 3.33 3.27 5.41
CA VAL A 38 2.35 2.19 5.22
C VAL A 38 2.17 1.88 3.74
N ARG A 39 2.01 2.91 2.90
CA ARG A 39 1.89 2.75 1.44
C ARG A 39 3.09 2.00 0.87
N ASN A 40 4.29 2.47 1.16
CA ASN A 40 5.52 1.90 0.62
C ASN A 40 5.71 0.47 1.09
N TYR A 41 5.41 0.16 2.36
CA TYR A 41 5.49 -1.20 2.87
C TYR A 41 4.55 -2.15 2.12
N ILE A 42 3.26 -1.78 1.97
CA ILE A 42 2.27 -2.66 1.31
C ILE A 42 2.57 -2.83 -0.18
N ILE A 43 2.94 -1.76 -0.88
CA ILE A 43 3.31 -1.84 -2.30
C ILE A 43 4.56 -2.71 -2.48
N ASN A 44 5.54 -2.62 -1.59
CA ASN A 44 6.75 -3.44 -1.68
C ASN A 44 6.54 -4.91 -1.36
N ASN A 45 5.61 -5.21 -0.46
CA ASN A 45 5.25 -6.57 -0.06
C ASN A 45 3.99 -7.05 -0.78
N PHE A 46 3.70 -6.53 -1.97
CA PHE A 46 2.53 -6.94 -2.72
C PHE A 46 2.58 -8.43 -3.07
N GLY A 47 1.44 -9.12 -3.01
CA GLY A 47 1.34 -10.57 -3.18
C GLY A 47 1.76 -11.41 -1.97
N ALA A 48 2.51 -10.84 -1.02
CA ALA A 48 2.84 -11.47 0.24
C ALA A 48 1.67 -11.36 1.24
N THR A 49 1.57 -12.33 2.15
CA THR A 49 0.59 -12.27 3.24
C THR A 49 1.01 -11.20 4.23
N THR A 50 0.20 -10.14 4.34
CA THR A 50 0.43 -9.05 5.28
C THR A 50 -0.55 -9.14 6.44
N SER A 51 -0.03 -9.09 7.67
CA SER A 51 -0.83 -8.87 8.87
C SER A 51 -0.83 -7.39 9.23
N ILE A 52 -2.03 -6.81 9.39
CA ILE A 52 -2.16 -5.41 9.82
C ILE A 52 -1.59 -5.24 11.24
N ASN A 53 -1.68 -6.28 12.08
CA ASN A 53 -1.10 -6.26 13.43
C ASN A 53 0.42 -6.21 13.37
N SER A 54 1.05 -7.10 12.58
CA SER A 54 2.50 -7.13 12.50
C SER A 54 3.07 -5.83 11.92
N LEU A 55 2.40 -5.25 10.92
CA LEU A 55 2.74 -3.94 10.39
C LEU A 55 2.60 -2.84 11.46
N HIS A 56 1.50 -2.84 12.21
CA HIS A 56 1.27 -1.87 13.28
C HIS A 56 2.35 -1.95 14.37
N GLU A 57 2.67 -3.16 14.85
CA GLU A 57 3.73 -3.40 15.82
C GLU A 57 5.11 -2.97 15.29
N ALA A 58 5.42 -3.25 14.02
CA ALA A 58 6.65 -2.80 13.38
C ALA A 58 6.75 -1.26 13.34
N LEU A 59 5.65 -0.56 13.05
CA LEU A 59 5.62 0.91 13.07
C LEU A 59 5.84 1.46 14.48
N LEU A 60 5.19 0.87 15.50
CA LEU A 60 5.40 1.25 16.91
C LEU A 60 6.86 1.05 17.34
N LYS A 61 7.47 -0.08 16.95
CA LYS A 61 8.88 -0.38 17.25
C LYS A 61 9.85 0.62 16.62
N ASN A 62 9.50 1.20 15.48
CA ASN A 62 10.24 2.28 14.82
C ASN A 62 9.94 3.68 15.41
N GLY A 63 9.27 3.76 16.56
CA GLY A 63 9.01 5.02 17.27
C GLY A 63 7.79 5.78 16.77
N MET A 64 6.95 5.19 15.93
CA MET A 64 5.76 5.86 15.41
C MET A 64 4.59 5.77 16.37
N THR A 65 3.85 6.86 16.53
CA THR A 65 2.59 6.89 17.29
C THR A 65 1.40 6.80 16.35
N ILE A 66 1.07 5.57 15.91
CA ILE A 66 -0.05 5.30 15.01
C ILE A 66 -0.97 4.23 15.61
N SER A 67 -2.28 4.37 15.43
CA SER A 67 -3.25 3.35 15.86
C SER A 67 -3.46 2.31 14.75
N ARG A 68 -3.74 1.06 15.13
CA ARG A 68 -4.12 0.00 14.18
C ARG A 68 -5.26 0.42 13.25
N ALA A 69 -6.29 1.09 13.79
CA ALA A 69 -7.40 1.63 13.02
C ALA A 69 -6.95 2.64 11.94
N THR A 70 -5.90 3.42 12.21
CA THR A 70 -5.34 4.35 11.23
C THR A 70 -4.57 3.62 10.12
N VAL A 71 -3.79 2.59 10.46
CA VAL A 71 -3.15 1.71 9.46
C VAL A 71 -4.20 1.07 8.55
N THR A 72 -5.27 0.49 9.12
CA THR A 72 -6.38 -0.09 8.36
C THR A 72 -7.04 0.95 7.45
N ARG A 73 -7.28 2.17 7.95
CA ARG A 73 -7.86 3.26 7.16
C ARG A 73 -6.96 3.64 5.98
N TYR A 74 -5.65 3.71 6.18
CA TYR A 74 -4.70 4.02 5.11
C TYR A 74 -4.72 2.95 4.02
N ILE A 75 -4.66 1.68 4.38
CA ILE A 75 -4.74 0.57 3.42
C ILE A 75 -6.08 0.60 2.67
N LYS A 76 -7.19 0.79 3.38
CA LYS A 76 -8.51 0.93 2.76
C LYS A 76 -8.57 2.09 1.77
N THR A 77 -7.92 3.20 2.08
CA THR A 77 -7.86 4.38 1.19
C THR A 77 -7.13 4.04 -0.12
N LEU A 78 -6.05 3.25 -0.04
CA LEU A 78 -5.32 2.76 -1.23
C LEU A 78 -6.17 1.77 -2.06
N VAL A 79 -6.98 0.94 -1.41
CA VAL A 79 -7.92 0.04 -2.08
C VAL A 79 -9.06 0.83 -2.76
N ASP A 80 -9.63 1.81 -2.07
CA ASP A 80 -10.70 2.66 -2.60
C ASP A 80 -10.20 3.52 -3.79
N ALA A 81 -8.94 3.98 -3.73
CA ALA A 81 -8.26 4.68 -4.83
C ALA A 81 -7.81 3.77 -5.99
N LYS A 82 -8.14 2.47 -5.95
CA LYS A 82 -7.77 1.47 -6.97
C LYS A 82 -6.27 1.32 -7.19
N ILE A 83 -5.46 1.67 -6.19
CA ILE A 83 -4.02 1.42 -6.19
C ILE A 83 -3.75 -0.04 -5.79
N LEU A 84 -4.54 -0.54 -4.83
CA LEU A 84 -4.45 -1.90 -4.32
C LEU A 84 -5.75 -2.68 -4.52
N TYR A 85 -5.62 -3.99 -4.68
CA TYR A 85 -6.70 -4.95 -4.59
C TYR A 85 -6.47 -5.87 -3.38
N GLU A 86 -7.48 -5.95 -2.52
CA GLU A 86 -7.49 -6.86 -1.38
C GLU A 86 -7.91 -8.26 -1.85
N CYS A 87 -7.07 -9.26 -1.58
CA CYS A 87 -7.38 -10.68 -1.77
C CYS A 87 -7.65 -11.31 -0.40
N LYS A 88 -8.93 -11.58 -0.15
CA LYS A 88 -9.39 -12.23 1.08
C LYS A 88 -9.00 -13.70 1.06
N ARG A 89 -8.51 -14.22 2.20
CA ARG A 89 -8.29 -15.66 2.35
C ARG A 89 -9.64 -16.38 2.30
N PHE A 90 -9.72 -17.42 1.47
CA PHE A 90 -10.92 -18.24 1.30
C PHE A 90 -11.27 -19.06 2.55
N ASP A 91 -10.27 -19.41 3.37
CA ASP A 91 -10.48 -20.19 4.59
C ASP A 91 -10.97 -19.33 5.76
N MET A 92 -12.26 -19.02 5.74
CA MET A 92 -12.96 -18.30 6.82
C MET A 92 -13.06 -19.09 8.13
N LYS A 93 -12.72 -20.39 8.16
CA LYS A 93 -12.78 -21.22 9.37
C LYS A 93 -11.53 -21.12 10.26
N SER A 94 -10.44 -20.53 9.76
CA SER A 94 -9.17 -20.45 10.48
C SER A 94 -9.08 -19.23 11.43
N LYS A 95 -8.43 -19.41 12.59
CA LYS A 95 -8.12 -18.31 13.54
C LYS A 95 -7.30 -17.17 12.88
N THR A 96 -6.56 -17.49 11.82
CA THR A 96 -5.82 -16.54 10.98
C THR A 96 -6.71 -15.53 10.25
N THR A 97 -7.97 -15.87 9.95
CA THR A 97 -8.92 -14.90 9.40
C THR A 97 -9.30 -13.84 10.44
N LEU A 98 -9.35 -14.19 11.73
CA LEU A 98 -9.54 -13.23 12.81
C LEU A 98 -8.30 -12.35 13.05
N SER A 99 -7.09 -12.81 12.68
CA SER A 99 -5.87 -12.00 12.81
C SER A 99 -5.80 -10.85 11.78
N GLY A 100 -6.65 -10.90 10.74
CA GLY A 100 -6.71 -9.88 9.69
C GLY A 100 -5.57 -10.01 8.67
N GLU A 101 -5.00 -11.21 8.52
CA GLU A 101 -4.02 -11.52 7.47
C GLU A 101 -4.67 -11.53 6.09
N GLN A 102 -4.14 -10.70 5.20
CA GLN A 102 -4.65 -10.55 3.84
C GLN A 102 -3.50 -10.37 2.85
N LYS A 103 -3.73 -10.74 1.60
CA LYS A 103 -2.81 -10.43 0.51
C LYS A 103 -3.30 -9.18 -0.20
N TYR A 104 -2.38 -8.28 -0.52
CA TYR A 104 -2.67 -7.08 -1.28
C TYR A 104 -1.90 -7.14 -2.60
N TYR A 105 -2.61 -6.94 -3.71
CA TYR A 105 -2.01 -6.90 -5.04
C TYR A 105 -2.06 -5.47 -5.57
N VAL A 106 -1.00 -5.04 -6.25
CA VAL A 106 -1.01 -3.75 -6.93
C VAL A 106 -1.88 -3.85 -8.18
N ALA A 107 -2.66 -2.80 -8.48
CA ALA A 107 -3.56 -2.79 -9.62
C ALA A 107 -2.83 -2.84 -10.98
N ASP A 108 -1.65 -2.23 -11.05
CA ASP A 108 -0.77 -2.25 -12.20
C ASP A 108 0.69 -2.32 -11.72
N LEU A 109 1.50 -3.18 -12.34
CA LEU A 109 2.94 -3.26 -12.07
C LEU A 109 3.64 -1.93 -12.33
N SER A 110 3.11 -1.09 -13.24
CA SER A 110 3.63 0.25 -13.47
C SER A 110 3.67 1.08 -12.17
N PHE A 111 2.70 0.92 -11.28
CA PHE A 111 2.70 1.57 -9.97
C PHE A 111 3.85 1.09 -9.07
N TYR A 112 4.16 -0.21 -9.10
CA TYR A 112 5.31 -0.76 -8.38
C TYR A 112 6.63 -0.19 -8.93
N TYR A 113 6.82 -0.22 -10.25
CA TYR A 113 8.05 0.27 -10.88
C TYR A 113 8.23 1.79 -10.83
N ALA A 114 7.14 2.55 -10.75
CA ALA A 114 7.21 4.00 -10.60
C ALA A 114 7.55 4.42 -9.18
N MET A 115 7.11 3.65 -8.18
CA MET A 115 7.35 3.92 -6.75
C MET A 115 8.69 3.36 -6.26
N ASN A 116 9.23 2.33 -6.91
CA ASN A 116 10.49 1.70 -6.52
C ASN A 116 11.66 2.11 -7.39
N MET A 117 12.77 2.47 -6.74
CA MET A 117 14.03 2.81 -7.40
C MET A 117 14.84 1.55 -7.74
N ASP A 118 14.70 0.48 -6.93
CA ASP A 118 15.32 -0.82 -7.16
C ASP A 118 14.30 -1.74 -7.85
N ASN A 119 14.59 -2.13 -9.09
CA ASN A 119 13.68 -2.89 -9.97
C ASN A 119 13.63 -4.40 -9.64
N ARG A 120 14.11 -4.82 -8.48
CA ARG A 120 14.13 -6.23 -8.08
C ARG A 120 12.78 -6.64 -7.51
N ILE A 121 11.94 -7.25 -8.35
CA ILE A 121 10.72 -7.92 -7.86
C ILE A 121 11.12 -9.12 -7.02
N ASN A 122 10.77 -9.10 -5.75
CA ASN A 122 10.89 -10.24 -4.86
C ASN A 122 9.53 -10.96 -4.83
N TYR A 123 9.48 -12.21 -5.30
CA TYR A 123 8.24 -12.98 -5.40
C TYR A 123 7.82 -13.65 -4.08
N GLY A 124 8.58 -13.43 -3.00
CA GLY A 124 8.41 -14.16 -1.74
C GLY A 124 9.12 -15.51 -1.77
#